data_AF-A0AA36HT39-F1
#
_entry.id   AF-A0AA36HT39-F1
#
_cell.length_a   1.000
_cell.length_b   1.000
_cell.length_c   1.000
_cell.angle_alpha   90.00
_cell.angle_beta   90.00
_cell.angle_gamma   90.00
#
_symmetry.space_group_name_H-M   'P 1'
#
loop_
_entity.id
_entity.type
_entity.pdbx_description
1 polymer ?
#
loop_
_entity_poly.entity_id
_entity_poly.type
_entity_poly.pdbx_seq_one_letter_code
_entity_poly.pdbx_strand_id
1 'polypeptide(L)'
;MVKLLVLNGKGLDTRGETSESRQYFRSSARLADYEAHVREAAKEMGVEVELLQSNDLEQVLRRLQESTEDAIVINPAGFLKEQALVDCIAALKKPVFEVHYGNFFTKGATSLVTPACTGLFCGAKLSSYSMGMRAAVEALAPSPFDVEA
;
A
#
# COMPACT_ATOMS: atom_id res chain seq x y z
N MET A 1 -5.04 -0.48 -20.43
CA MET A 1 -4.77 0.64 -19.51
C MET A 1 -4.17 0.02 -18.27
N VAL A 2 -3.16 0.63 -17.66
CA VAL A 2 -2.56 0.06 -16.43
C VAL A 2 -3.62 0.04 -15.33
N LYS A 3 -3.72 -1.07 -14.61
CA LYS A 3 -4.64 -1.26 -13.49
C LYS A 3 -3.86 -1.53 -12.21
N LEU A 4 -4.16 -0.76 -11.17
CA LEU A 4 -3.55 -0.90 -9.85
C LEU A 4 -4.55 -1.46 -8.84
N LEU A 5 -4.08 -2.29 -7.92
CA LEU A 5 -4.78 -2.59 -6.67
C LEU A 5 -4.15 -1.76 -5.55
N VAL A 6 -4.96 -0.95 -4.86
CA VAL A 6 -4.56 -0.33 -3.59
C VAL A 6 -5.28 -1.02 -2.44
N LEU A 7 -4.51 -1.66 -1.57
CA LEU A 7 -5.01 -2.46 -0.46
C LEU A 7 -4.62 -1.86 0.89
N ASN A 8 -5.60 -1.73 1.77
CA ASN A 8 -5.42 -1.22 3.13
C ASN A 8 -5.77 -2.32 4.15
N GLY A 9 -4.83 -2.63 5.02
CA GLY A 9 -4.97 -3.69 6.03
C GLY A 9 -5.71 -3.26 7.29
N LYS A 10 -5.51 -4.06 8.34
CA LYS A 10 -6.29 -4.00 9.58
C LYS A 10 -6.20 -2.66 10.32
N GLY A 11 -7.37 -2.13 10.66
CA GLY A 11 -7.58 -0.93 11.46
C GLY A 11 -7.47 0.38 10.69
N LEU A 12 -7.34 0.35 9.36
CA LEU A 12 -7.31 1.60 8.57
C LEU A 12 -8.70 2.22 8.40
N ASP A 13 -9.76 1.41 8.39
CA ASP A 13 -11.16 1.84 8.39
C ASP A 13 -11.50 2.77 9.55
N THR A 14 -11.04 2.43 10.75
CA THR A 14 -11.30 3.18 11.98
C THR A 14 -10.29 4.31 12.24
N ARG A 15 -9.33 4.52 11.33
CA ARG A 15 -8.31 5.57 11.48
C ARG A 15 -8.96 6.96 11.42
N GLY A 16 -8.60 7.82 12.38
CA GLY A 16 -9.08 9.21 12.44
C GLY A 16 -10.49 9.38 13.03
N GLU A 17 -11.19 8.28 13.34
CA GLU A 17 -12.55 8.33 13.91
C GLU A 17 -12.55 8.81 15.37
N THR A 18 -11.65 8.29 16.20
CA THR A 18 -11.57 8.63 17.63
C THR A 18 -10.50 9.69 17.93
N SER A 19 -10.61 10.35 19.08
CA SER A 19 -9.57 11.27 19.60
C SER A 19 -8.23 10.57 19.79
N GLU A 20 -8.23 9.34 20.31
CA GLU A 20 -7.00 8.56 20.52
C GLU A 20 -6.32 8.27 19.19
N SER A 21 -7.10 7.84 18.18
CA SER A 21 -6.59 7.56 16.83
C SER A 21 -5.97 8.82 16.20
N ARG A 22 -6.66 9.96 16.31
CA ARG A 22 -6.15 11.24 15.79
C ARG A 22 -4.84 11.68 16.46
N GLN A 23 -4.73 11.50 17.77
CA GLN A 23 -3.50 11.82 18.51
C GLN A 23 -2.36 10.87 18.15
N TYR A 24 -2.63 9.55 18.08
CA TYR A 24 -1.63 8.55 17.76
C TYR A 24 -1.03 8.72 16.36
N PHE A 25 -1.88 8.97 15.36
CA PHE A 25 -1.44 9.19 13.97
C PHE A 25 -1.10 10.65 13.67
N ARG A 26 -1.32 11.57 14.61
CA ARG A 26 -1.18 13.03 14.44
C ARG A 26 -1.88 13.51 13.16
N SER A 27 -3.07 12.99 12.92
CA SER A 27 -3.85 13.23 11.70
C SER A 27 -5.33 12.96 11.93
N SER A 28 -6.18 13.78 11.32
CA SER A 28 -7.64 13.56 11.24
C SER A 28 -8.08 12.82 9.98
N ALA A 29 -7.15 12.43 9.10
CA ALA A 29 -7.46 11.74 7.86
C ALA A 29 -8.13 10.38 8.15
N ARG A 30 -9.24 10.14 7.47
CA ARG A 30 -10.07 8.93 7.53
C ARG A 30 -9.95 8.14 6.24
N LEU A 31 -10.40 6.88 6.23
CA LEU A 31 -10.33 6.01 5.05
C LEU A 31 -10.81 6.72 3.76
N ALA A 32 -11.95 7.42 3.82
CA ALA A 32 -12.47 8.19 2.67
C ALA A 32 -11.48 9.21 2.08
N ASP A 33 -10.63 9.84 2.92
CA ASP A 33 -9.60 10.78 2.46
C ASP A 33 -8.46 10.04 1.72
N TYR A 34 -8.10 8.84 2.19
CA TYR A 34 -7.12 7.99 1.49
C TYR A 34 -7.67 7.55 0.14
N GLU A 35 -8.92 7.07 0.11
CA GLU A 35 -9.57 6.62 -1.12
C GLU A 35 -9.74 7.76 -2.13
N ALA A 36 -10.17 8.94 -1.68
CA ALA A 36 -10.28 10.11 -2.54
C ALA A 36 -8.91 10.53 -3.11
N HIS A 37 -7.86 10.54 -2.28
CA HIS A 37 -6.51 10.86 -2.74
C HIS A 37 -5.99 9.86 -3.77
N VAL A 38 -6.20 8.56 -3.54
CA VAL A 38 -5.81 7.50 -4.48
C VAL A 38 -6.56 7.63 -5.80
N ARG A 39 -7.87 7.92 -5.77
CA ARG A 39 -8.67 8.09 -6.99
C ARG A 39 -8.22 9.30 -7.81
N GLU A 40 -7.93 10.43 -7.16
CA GLU A 40 -7.42 11.60 -7.87
C GLU A 40 -6.04 11.31 -8.47
N ALA A 41 -5.13 10.69 -7.71
CA ALA A 41 -3.82 10.31 -8.21
C ALA A 41 -3.90 9.35 -9.41
N ALA A 42 -4.83 8.37 -9.38
CA ALA A 42 -5.05 7.46 -10.49
C ALA A 42 -5.52 8.19 -11.75
N LYS A 43 -6.45 9.15 -11.59
CA LYS A 43 -6.93 10.01 -12.68
C LYS A 43 -5.82 10.87 -13.26
N GLU A 44 -5.00 11.50 -12.43
CA GLU A 44 -3.83 12.28 -12.87
C GLU A 44 -2.82 11.43 -13.67
N MET A 45 -2.66 10.16 -13.30
CA MET A 45 -1.76 9.22 -13.99
C MET A 45 -2.40 8.51 -15.20
N GLY A 46 -3.71 8.65 -15.41
CA GLY A 46 -4.42 7.95 -16.49
C GLY A 46 -4.47 6.43 -16.31
N VAL A 47 -4.57 5.95 -15.06
CA VAL A 47 -4.63 4.52 -14.72
C VAL A 47 -5.95 4.15 -14.04
N GLU A 48 -6.31 2.87 -14.10
CA GLU A 48 -7.43 2.32 -13.34
C GLU A 48 -6.97 1.94 -11.93
N VAL A 49 -7.87 2.08 -10.94
CA VAL A 49 -7.57 1.71 -9.55
C VAL A 49 -8.73 0.99 -8.88
N GLU A 50 -8.43 -0.19 -8.35
CA GLU A 50 -9.29 -0.93 -7.43
C GLU A 50 -8.85 -0.64 -6.00
N LEU A 51 -9.82 -0.37 -5.13
CA LEU A 51 -9.59 -0.13 -3.71
C LEU A 51 -10.14 -1.29 -2.90
N LEU A 52 -9.33 -1.79 -1.97
CA LEU A 52 -9.80 -2.70 -0.92
C LEU A 52 -9.30 -2.20 0.43
N GLN A 53 -10.18 -2.20 1.42
CA GLN A 53 -9.79 -2.21 2.83
C GLN A 53 -10.32 -3.50 3.46
N SER A 54 -9.51 -4.14 4.29
CA SER A 54 -9.99 -5.26 5.10
C SER A 54 -9.25 -5.40 6.44
N ASN A 55 -10.02 -5.79 7.45
CA ASN A 55 -9.54 -6.19 8.76
C ASN A 55 -9.30 -7.70 8.88
N ASP A 56 -9.68 -8.46 7.86
CA ASP A 56 -9.54 -9.91 7.76
C ASP A 56 -8.32 -10.25 6.89
N LEU A 57 -7.32 -10.90 7.51
CA LEU A 57 -6.10 -11.31 6.83
C LEU A 57 -6.41 -12.28 5.69
N GLU A 58 -7.33 -13.23 5.86
CA GLU A 58 -7.64 -14.22 4.82
C GLU A 58 -8.24 -13.55 3.58
N GLN A 59 -9.10 -12.54 3.77
CA GLN A 59 -9.62 -11.75 2.66
C GLN A 59 -8.51 -10.99 1.92
N VAL A 60 -7.55 -10.42 2.65
CA VAL A 60 -6.38 -9.75 2.06
C VAL A 60 -5.55 -10.73 1.23
N LEU A 61 -5.20 -11.88 1.81
CA LEU A 61 -4.40 -12.91 1.13
C LEU A 61 -5.08 -13.40 -0.14
N ARG A 62 -6.38 -13.75 -0.05
CA ARG A 62 -7.18 -14.17 -1.20
C ARG A 62 -7.22 -13.09 -2.28
N ARG A 63 -7.44 -11.82 -1.92
CA ARG A 63 -7.47 -10.73 -2.90
C ARG A 63 -6.14 -10.54 -3.63
N LEU A 64 -5.03 -10.71 -2.92
CA LEU A 64 -3.69 -10.62 -3.50
C LEU A 64 -3.43 -11.79 -4.46
N GLN A 65 -3.80 -13.01 -4.06
CA GLN A 65 -3.66 -14.22 -4.89
C GLN A 65 -4.51 -14.18 -6.16
N GLU A 66 -5.72 -13.63 -6.06
CA GLU A 66 -6.68 -13.49 -7.18
C GLU A 66 -6.45 -12.21 -8.01
N SER A 67 -5.44 -11.40 -7.66
CA SER A 67 -5.18 -10.12 -8.32
C SER A 67 -4.82 -10.30 -9.79
N THR A 68 -5.61 -9.66 -10.66
CA THR A 68 -5.34 -9.53 -12.10
C THR A 68 -4.74 -8.17 -12.47
N GLU A 69 -4.59 -7.28 -11.49
CA GLU A 69 -3.97 -5.96 -11.65
C GLU A 69 -2.49 -6.06 -12.02
N ASP A 70 -1.97 -5.03 -12.69
CA ASP A 70 -0.58 -5.01 -13.16
C ASP A 70 0.41 -4.80 -12.01
N ALA A 71 0.03 -4.01 -11.00
CA ALA A 71 0.83 -3.76 -9.80
C ALA A 71 -0.04 -3.49 -8.56
N ILE A 72 0.58 -3.62 -7.39
CA ILE A 72 -0.09 -3.51 -6.09
C ILE A 72 0.57 -2.42 -5.24
N VAL A 73 -0.25 -1.63 -4.56
CA VAL A 73 0.17 -0.72 -3.50
C VAL A 73 -0.53 -1.16 -2.21
N ILE A 74 0.21 -1.46 -1.17
CA ILE A 74 -0.34 -2.00 0.08
C ILE A 74 0.07 -1.17 1.28
N ASN A 75 -0.89 -0.84 2.14
CA ASN A 75 -0.62 -0.42 3.52
C ASN A 75 -1.01 -1.57 4.44
N PRO A 76 -0.07 -2.38 4.97
CA PRO A 76 -0.38 -3.52 5.82
C PRO A 76 -1.07 -3.13 7.13
N ALA A 77 -0.88 -1.89 7.61
CA ALA A 77 -1.42 -1.39 8.86
C ALA A 77 -1.22 -2.37 10.05
N GLY A 78 -2.28 -2.96 10.59
CA GLY A 78 -2.18 -3.95 11.65
C GLY A 78 -1.47 -5.26 11.26
N PHE A 79 -1.24 -5.50 9.97
CA PHE A 79 -0.65 -6.74 9.44
C PHE A 79 0.87 -6.67 9.19
N LEU A 80 1.56 -5.64 9.70
CA LEU A 80 3.01 -5.44 9.48
C LEU A 80 3.90 -6.62 9.89
N LYS A 81 3.40 -7.54 10.71
CA LYS A 81 4.16 -8.69 11.25
C LYS A 81 3.58 -10.04 10.84
N GLU A 82 2.64 -10.08 9.90
CA GLU A 82 1.98 -11.32 9.49
C GLU A 82 2.82 -12.07 8.46
N GLN A 83 3.39 -13.22 8.85
CA GLN A 83 4.24 -14.02 7.95
C GLN A 83 3.49 -14.49 6.70
N ALA A 84 2.21 -14.86 6.82
CA ALA A 84 1.41 -15.28 5.68
C ALA A 84 1.29 -14.17 4.61
N LEU A 85 1.28 -12.90 5.01
CA LEU A 85 1.27 -11.77 4.09
C LEU A 85 2.62 -11.61 3.38
N VAL A 86 3.73 -11.81 4.11
CA VAL A 86 5.09 -11.82 3.55
C VAL A 86 5.20 -12.90 2.47
N ASP A 87 4.82 -14.14 2.81
CA ASP A 87 4.92 -15.29 1.91
C ASP A 87 4.03 -15.11 0.67
N CYS A 88 2.82 -14.56 0.86
CA CYS A 88 1.91 -14.25 -0.23
C CYS A 88 2.50 -13.20 -1.19
N ILE A 89 3.07 -12.12 -0.67
CA ILE A 89 3.66 -11.06 -1.50
C ILE A 89 4.90 -11.58 -2.24
N ALA A 90 5.76 -12.34 -1.56
CA ALA A 90 6.97 -12.92 -2.17
C ALA A 90 6.66 -13.89 -3.32
N ALA A 91 5.47 -14.50 -3.33
CA ALA A 91 5.03 -15.39 -4.41
C ALA A 91 4.47 -14.64 -5.64
N LEU A 92 4.17 -13.34 -5.53
CA LEU A 92 3.62 -12.56 -6.63
C LEU A 92 4.69 -12.20 -7.66
N LYS A 93 4.35 -12.36 -8.95
CA LYS A 93 5.22 -12.03 -10.09
C LYS A 93 4.90 -10.64 -10.67
N LYS A 94 4.67 -9.66 -9.79
CA LYS A 94 4.34 -8.28 -10.17
C LYS A 94 4.84 -7.31 -9.11
N PRO A 95 5.05 -6.01 -9.44
CA PRO A 95 5.52 -5.05 -8.46
C PRO A 95 4.53 -4.86 -7.30
N VAL A 96 5.05 -4.82 -6.09
CA VAL A 96 4.28 -4.56 -4.86
C VAL A 96 4.97 -3.48 -4.05
N PHE A 97 4.31 -2.35 -3.79
CA PHE A 97 4.87 -1.25 -3.02
C PHE A 97 4.17 -1.09 -1.68
N GLU A 98 4.93 -1.09 -0.59
CA GLU A 98 4.39 -0.80 0.74
C GLU A 98 4.27 0.72 0.94
N VAL A 99 3.15 1.17 1.52
CA VAL A 99 2.92 2.60 1.80
C VAL A 99 2.39 2.85 3.21
N HIS A 100 2.85 3.94 3.82
CA HIS A 100 2.42 4.36 5.16
C HIS A 100 2.29 5.88 5.28
N TYR A 101 1.18 6.33 5.87
CA TYR A 101 0.95 7.75 6.15
C TYR A 101 2.06 8.39 6.98
N GLY A 102 2.46 7.73 8.06
CA GLY A 102 3.50 8.21 8.98
C GLY A 102 4.82 7.48 8.78
N ASN A 103 5.91 8.08 9.26
CA ASN A 103 7.19 7.39 9.35
C ASN A 103 7.15 6.48 10.59
N PHE A 104 6.83 5.20 10.39
CA PHE A 104 6.75 4.24 11.49
C PHE A 104 8.11 3.90 12.11
N PHE A 105 9.23 4.14 11.40
CA PHE A 105 10.58 3.97 11.94
C PHE A 105 10.86 4.91 13.11
N THR A 106 10.32 6.14 13.07
CA THR A 106 10.45 7.09 14.20
C THR A 106 9.80 6.61 15.49
N LYS A 107 8.91 5.61 15.40
CA LYS A 107 8.24 4.98 16.53
C LYS A 107 8.90 3.65 16.94
N GLY A 108 10.04 3.29 16.35
CA GLY A 108 10.73 2.02 16.60
C GLY A 108 9.99 0.78 16.08
N ALA A 109 9.00 0.96 15.19
CA ALA A 109 8.30 -0.16 14.58
C ALA A 109 9.08 -0.69 13.36
N THR A 110 8.91 -1.98 13.07
CA THR A 110 9.43 -2.65 11.87
C THR A 110 8.30 -3.37 11.13
N SER A 111 8.47 -3.49 9.82
CA SER A 111 7.58 -4.23 8.93
C SER A 111 8.29 -5.49 8.43
N LEU A 112 7.74 -6.66 8.72
CA LEU A 112 8.18 -7.92 8.11
C LEU A 112 7.72 -8.02 6.65
N VAL A 113 6.77 -7.19 6.24
CA VAL A 113 6.23 -7.12 4.88
C VAL A 113 7.20 -6.39 3.93
N THR A 114 7.89 -5.35 4.42
CA THR A 114 8.75 -4.50 3.58
C THR A 114 9.79 -5.30 2.76
N PRO A 115 10.51 -6.29 3.31
CA PRO A 115 11.46 -7.08 2.52
C PRO A 115 10.87 -7.88 1.36
N ALA A 116 9.56 -8.19 1.37
CA ALA A 116 8.90 -8.88 0.27
C ALA A 116 8.38 -7.91 -0.81
N CYS A 117 8.28 -6.62 -0.50
CA CYS A 117 7.84 -5.58 -1.42
C CYS A 117 8.99 -5.10 -2.33
N THR A 118 8.64 -4.61 -3.52
CA THR A 118 9.55 -3.91 -4.45
C THR A 118 10.13 -2.64 -3.83
N GLY A 119 9.35 -1.94 -3.00
CA GLY A 119 9.80 -0.72 -2.32
C GLY A 119 8.83 -0.27 -1.24
N LEU A 120 9.25 0.77 -0.50
CA LEU A 120 8.52 1.34 0.63
C LEU A 120 8.46 2.87 0.53
N PHE A 121 7.27 3.44 0.67
CA PHE A 121 7.06 4.88 0.86
C PHE A 121 6.38 5.16 2.20
N CYS A 122 7.04 5.88 3.11
CA CYS A 122 6.45 6.21 4.41
C CYS A 122 6.71 7.65 4.83
N GLY A 123 5.80 8.22 5.63
CA GLY A 123 6.00 9.52 6.27
C GLY A 123 5.65 10.75 5.43
N ALA A 124 5.25 10.56 4.17
CA ALA A 124 4.78 11.64 3.30
C ALA A 124 3.25 11.85 3.39
N LYS A 125 2.61 11.40 4.48
CA LYS A 125 1.16 11.51 4.71
C LYS A 125 0.39 10.79 3.58
N LEU A 126 -0.68 11.39 3.05
CA LEU A 126 -1.41 10.81 1.92
C LEU A 126 -0.54 10.68 0.66
N SER A 127 0.45 11.56 0.47
CA SER A 127 1.34 11.52 -0.68
C SER A 127 2.20 10.24 -0.74
N SER A 128 2.38 9.51 0.38
CA SER A 128 3.01 8.19 0.33
C SER A 128 2.24 7.22 -0.59
N TYR A 129 0.92 7.36 -0.72
CA TYR A 129 0.12 6.55 -1.63
C TYR A 129 0.37 6.93 -3.09
N SER A 130 0.29 8.22 -3.44
CA SER A 130 0.52 8.66 -4.83
C SER A 130 1.96 8.43 -5.30
N MET A 131 2.94 8.57 -4.40
CA MET A 131 4.34 8.20 -4.68
C MET A 131 4.48 6.68 -4.92
N GLY A 132 3.88 5.85 -4.08
CA GLY A 132 3.87 4.39 -4.26
C GLY A 132 3.17 3.94 -5.53
N MET A 133 2.04 4.58 -5.88
CA MET A 133 1.32 4.33 -7.13
C MET A 133 2.16 4.69 -8.35
N ARG A 134 2.82 5.86 -8.34
CA ARG A 134 3.69 6.26 -9.45
C ARG A 134 4.85 5.27 -9.64
N ALA A 135 5.51 4.90 -8.55
CA ALA A 135 6.57 3.90 -8.59
C ALA A 135 6.07 2.54 -9.07
N ALA A 136 4.85 2.14 -8.70
CA ALA A 136 4.20 0.92 -9.18
C ALA A 136 3.98 0.94 -10.69
N VAL A 137 3.55 2.07 -11.27
CA VAL A 137 3.40 2.23 -12.73
C VAL A 137 4.75 2.22 -13.43
N GLU A 138 5.74 2.96 -12.90
CA GLU A 138 7.08 3.03 -13.47
C GLU A 138 7.78 1.66 -13.48
N ALA A 139 7.57 0.85 -12.44
CA ALA A 139 8.14 -0.50 -12.32
C ALA A 139 7.57 -1.52 -13.31
N LEU A 140 6.52 -1.19 -14.06
CA LEU A 140 5.99 -2.04 -15.15
C LEU A 140 6.84 -1.94 -16.42
N ALA A 141 7.63 -0.87 -16.55
CA ALA A 141 8.58 -0.70 -17.64
C ALA A 141 9.99 -1.08 -17.16
N PRO A 142 10.80 -1.75 -17.99
CA PRO A 142 12.19 -1.99 -17.64
C PRO A 142 12.93 -0.66 -17.52
N SER A 143 13.80 -0.53 -16.51
CA SER A 143 14.66 0.63 -16.39
C SER A 143 15.80 0.51 -17.41
N PRO A 144 16.18 1.59 -18.11
CA PRO A 144 17.32 1.58 -19.03
C PRO A 144 18.67 1.35 -18.31
N PHE A 145 18.65 1.36 -16.97
CA PHE A 145 19.80 1.09 -16.12
C PHE A 145 19.76 -0.30 -15.49
N ASP A 146 18.71 -1.09 -15.74
CA ASP A 146 18.67 -2.48 -15.28
C ASP A 146 19.72 -3.29 -16.03
N VAL A 147 20.46 -4.11 -15.30
CA VAL A 147 21.34 -5.14 -15.86
C VAL A 147 20.57 -6.45 -15.89
N GLU A 148 20.78 -7.27 -16.92
CA GLU A 148 20.28 -8.64 -16.91
C GLU A 148 20.82 -9.35 -15.66
N ALA A 149 19.92 -9.98 -14.91
CA ALA A 149 20.22 -10.72 -13.69
C ALA A 149 21.03 -11.99 -13.96
#